data_AF-A0A243Q6A0-F1
#
_entry.id   AF-A0A243Q6A0-F1
#
_cell.length_a   1.000
_cell.length_b   1.000
_cell.length_c   1.000
_cell.angle_alpha   90.00
_cell.angle_beta   90.00
_cell.angle_gamma   90.00
#
_symmetry.space_group_name_H-M   'P 1'
#
loop_
_entity.id
_entity.type
_entity.pdbx_description
1 polymer ?
#
loop_
_entity_poly.entity_id
_entity_poly.type
_entity_poly.pdbx_seq_one_letter_code
_entity_poly.pdbx_strand_id
1 'polypeptide(L)' 'MSSSHTKTQRRCGSCGAPLYLRRDVTESEAGIGRVDVMLVCRDEACSQPARHLRTEHPQPV' A
#
# COMPACT_ATOMS: atom_id res chain seq x y z
N MET A 1 24.46 10.66 7.84
CA MET A 1 23.85 10.95 6.53
C MET A 1 22.35 10.79 6.67
N SER A 2 21.60 11.90 6.78
CA SER A 2 20.13 11.86 6.81
C SER A 2 19.64 11.79 5.37
N SER A 3 19.24 10.61 4.91
CA SER A 3 18.56 10.48 3.63
C SER A 3 17.20 11.13 3.73
N SER A 4 17.12 12.42 3.38
CA SER A 4 15.87 13.09 3.05
C SER A 4 15.35 12.48 1.76
N HIS A 5 14.82 11.27 1.85
CA HIS A 5 13.93 10.74 0.83
C HIS A 5 12.70 11.64 0.88
N THR A 6 12.69 12.71 0.07
CA THR A 6 11.45 13.30 -0.42
C THR A 6 10.70 12.16 -1.06
N LYS A 7 9.84 11.49 -0.28
CA LYS A 7 9.00 10.39 -0.72
C LYS A 7 8.14 10.98 -1.82
N THR A 8 8.60 10.81 -3.06
CA THR A 8 7.96 11.37 -4.24
C THR A 8 6.52 10.89 -4.15
N GLN A 9 5.60 11.82 -3.92
CA GLN A 9 4.20 11.49 -3.68
C GLN A 9 3.71 10.79 -4.94
N ARG A 10 3.46 9.48 -4.85
CA ARG A 10 2.98 8.71 -5.99
C ARG A 10 1.62 9.28 -6.36
N ARG A 11 1.39 9.57 -7.64
CA ARG A 11 0.10 10.07 -8.15
C ARG A 11 -0.60 8.97 -8.94
N CYS A 12 -1.92 8.98 -8.93
CA CYS A 12 -2.72 8.05 -9.71
C CYS A 12 -2.56 8.37 -11.20
N GLY A 13 -2.30 7.35 -12.02
CA GLY A 13 -2.20 7.52 -13.47
C GLY A 13 -3.53 7.86 -14.14
N SER A 14 -4.66 7.58 -13.48
CA SER A 14 -6.00 7.73 -14.04
C SER A 14 -6.61 9.10 -13.73
N CYS A 15 -6.54 9.56 -12.47
CA CYS A 15 -7.13 10.85 -12.05
C CYS A 15 -6.11 11.88 -11.55
N GLY A 16 -4.82 11.55 -11.49
CA GLY A 16 -3.77 12.46 -11.01
C GLY A 16 -3.77 12.72 -9.49
N ALA A 17 -4.76 12.20 -8.76
CA ALA A 17 -4.87 12.39 -7.32
C ALA A 17 -3.72 11.70 -6.56
N PRO A 18 -3.37 12.17 -5.35
CA PRO A 18 -2.34 11.56 -4.53
C PRO A 18 -2.68 10.10 -4.19
N LEU A 19 -1.70 9.22 -4.32
CA LEU A 19 -1.75 7.85 -3.81
C LEU A 19 -1.11 7.80 -2.42
N TYR A 20 -1.73 7.08 -1.50
CA TYR A 20 -1.17 6.78 -0.19
C TYR A 20 -0.90 5.29 -0.04
N LEU A 21 0.06 4.94 0.83
CA LEU A 21 0.39 3.55 1.10
C LEU A 21 -0.58 3.01 2.14
N ARG A 22 -1.28 1.91 1.84
CA ARG A 22 -2.10 1.15 2.77
C ARG A 22 -1.47 -0.21 3.02
N ARG A 23 -1.52 -0.68 4.27
CA ARG A 23 -1.05 -2.01 4.68
C ARG A 23 -2.22 -2.73 5.34
N ASP A 24 -2.73 -3.75 4.67
CA ASP A 24 -3.85 -4.54 5.17
C ASP A 24 -3.27 -5.83 5.77
N VAL A 25 -3.39 -5.96 7.09
CA VAL A 25 -2.93 -7.14 7.83
C VAL A 25 -4.11 -8.13 7.90
N THR A 26 -3.90 -9.32 7.36
CA THR A 26 -4.81 -10.45 7.46
C THR A 26 -4.20 -11.46 8.42
N GLU A 27 -4.78 -11.60 9.60
CA GLU A 27 -4.42 -12.64 10.54
C GLU A 27 -5.08 -13.95 10.09
N SER A 28 -4.31 -15.03 9.96
CA SER A 28 -4.85 -16.37 9.72
C SER A 28 -4.88 -17.15 11.03
N GLU A 29 -5.85 -18.06 11.19
CA GLU A 29 -5.95 -18.93 12.38
C GLU A 29 -4.70 -19.80 12.58
N ALA A 30 -3.90 -20.01 11.53
CA ALA A 30 -2.63 -20.73 11.57
C ALA A 30 -1.44 -19.88 12.06
N GLY A 31 -1.67 -18.64 12.51
CA GLY A 31 -0.63 -17.74 13.03
C GLY A 31 0.25 -17.08 11.95
N ILE A 32 0.04 -17.41 10.68
CA ILE A 32 0.74 -16.75 9.56
C ILE A 32 -0.03 -15.48 9.22
N GLY A 33 0.45 -14.34 9.70
CA GLY A 33 -0.05 -13.04 9.26
C GLY A 33 0.35 -12.78 7.80
N ARG A 34 -0.58 -12.27 6.99
CA ARG A 34 -0.32 -11.78 5.64
C ARG A 34 -0.49 -10.27 5.64
N VAL A 35 0.47 -9.53 5.10
CA VAL A 35 0.39 -8.06 4.99
C VAL A 35 0.35 -7.67 3.52
N ASP A 36 -0.80 -7.22 3.04
CA ASP A 36 -0.94 -6.69 1.69
C ASP A 36 -0.62 -5.19 1.67
N VAL A 37 0.44 -4.84 0.95
CA VAL A 37 0.84 -3.45 0.74
C VAL A 37 0.25 -2.96 -0.57
N MET A 38 -0.57 -1.91 -0.49
CA MET A 38 -1.27 -1.32 -1.63
C MET A 38 -1.04 0.18 -1.70
N LEU A 39 -1.16 0.73 -2.91
CA LEU A 39 -1.36 2.15 -3.12
C LEU A 39 -2.83 2.42 -3.32
N VAL A 40 -3.38 3.32 -2.52
CA VAL A 40 -4.79 3.68 -2.60
C VAL A 40 -4.88 5.13 -3.08
N CYS A 41 -5.73 5.36 -4.06
CA CYS A 41 -6.07 6.67 -4.55
C CYS A 41 -6.96 7.36 -3.55
N ARG A 42 -6.64 8.62 -3.23
CA ARG A 42 -7.47 9.42 -2.33
C ARG A 42 -8.81 9.82 -2.96
N ASP A 43 -8.90 9.75 -4.27
CA ASP A 43 -10.13 10.02 -4.99
C ASP A 43 -10.99 8.75 -5.06
N GLU A 44 -12.02 8.69 -4.22
CA GLU A 44 -12.97 7.58 -4.15
C GLU A 44 -13.81 7.44 -5.43
N ALA A 45 -13.90 8.50 -6.26
CA ALA A 45 -14.57 8.44 -7.56
C ALA A 45 -13.66 7.87 -8.67
N CYS A 46 -12.39 7.58 -8.37
CA CYS A 46 -11.46 7.00 -9.31
C CYS A 46 -11.85 5.56 -9.66
N SER A 47 -11.82 5.22 -10.95
CA SER A 47 -12.11 3.86 -11.45
C SER A 47 -11.08 2.81 -11.00
N GLN A 48 -9.90 3.25 -10.54
CA GLN A 48 -8.86 2.38 -10.01
C GLN A 48 -8.40 2.92 -8.64
N PRO A 49 -9.22 2.71 -7.59
CA PRO A 49 -8.97 3.30 -6.29
C PRO A 49 -7.82 2.59 -5.55
N ALA A 50 -7.44 1.37 -5.93
CA ALA A 50 -6.34 0.66 -5.29
C ALA A 50 -5.46 -0.09 -6.30
N ARG A 51 -4.15 -0.06 -6.07
CA ARG A 51 -3.14 -0.83 -6.80
C ARG A 51 -2.31 -1.64 -5.83
N HIS A 52 -2.37 -2.96 -5.96
CA HIS A 52 -1.51 -3.86 -5.19
C HIS A 52 -0.03 -3.63 -5.54
N LEU A 53 0.83 -3.62 -4.53
CA LEU A 53 2.28 -3.52 -4.72
C LEU A 53 2.97 -4.83 -4.40
N ARG A 54 2.73 -5.37 -3.20
CA ARG A 54 3.36 -6.60 -2.73
C ARG A 54 2.57 -7.16 -1.56
N THR A 55 2.73 -8.46 -1.36
CA THR A 55 2.25 -9.17 -0.19
C THR A 55 3.46 -9.62 0.62
N GLU A 56 3.49 -9.26 1.89
CA GLU A 56 4.51 -9.69 2.85
C GLU A 56 3.93 -10.81 3.70
N HIS A 57 4.71 -11.87 3.92
CA HIS A 57 4.37 -12.94 4.85
C HIS A 57 5.39 -12.87 6.00
N PRO A 58 5.13 -12.09 7.06
CA PRO A 58 5.96 -12.11 8.25
C PRO A 58 6.11 -13.55 8.73
N GLN A 59 7.34 -14.06 8.74
CA GLN A 59 7.61 -15.36 9.32
C GLN A 59 7.43 -15.25 10.85
N PRO A 60 6.83 -16.26 11.50
CA PRO A 60 6.83 -16.32 12.94
C PRO A 60 8.29 -16.41 13.43
N VAL A 61 8.65 -15.51 14.34
CA VAL A 61 9.96 -15.47 15.03
C VAL A 61 10.00 -16.46 16.18
#